data_AF-A0A0B8N0C7-F1
#
_entry.id   AF-A0A0B8N0C7-F1
#
_cell.length_a   1.000
_cell.length_b   1.000
_cell.length_c   1.000
_cell.angle_alpha   90.00
_cell.angle_beta   90.00
_cell.angle_gamma   90.00
#
_symmetry.space_group_name_H-M   'P 1'
#
loop_
_entity.id
_entity.type
_entity.pdbx_description
1 polymer ?
#
loop_
_entity_poly.entity_id
_entity_poly.type
_entity_poly.pdbx_seq_one_letter_code
_entity_poly.pdbx_strand_id
1 'polypeptide(L)' 'MRTADRDDTLSGVEVHFSLPDAAYIARSDRYPGLVCRNEWSSLAAIEGLLELIDAHHRPDPAARPAA' A
#
# COMPACT_ATOMS: atom_id res chain seq x y z
N MET A 1 -0.03 10.54 25.51
CA MET A 1 -0.47 10.93 24.15
C MET A 1 -0.35 9.70 23.27
N ARG A 2 -1.46 9.01 23.04
CA ARG A 2 -1.49 7.70 22.34
C ARG A 2 -2.64 7.80 21.35
N THR A 3 -2.32 8.01 20.08
CA THR A 3 -3.30 8.04 18.99
C THR A 3 -2.93 6.93 18.03
N ALA A 4 -3.67 5.84 18.11
CA ALA A 4 -3.84 4.88 17.03
C ALA A 4 -5.15 4.15 17.36
N ASP A 5 -6.23 4.83 17.00
CA ASP A 5 -7.56 4.28 16.84
C ASP A 5 -7.42 3.02 15.97
N ARG A 6 -7.64 1.87 16.62
CA ARG A 6 -7.64 0.55 16.03
C ARG A 6 -9.09 0.10 16.02
N ASP A 7 -9.79 0.37 14.93
CA ASP A 7 -11.12 -0.17 14.67
C ASP A 7 -11.19 -0.48 13.16
N ASP A 8 -10.71 -1.65 12.75
CA ASP A 8 -11.49 -2.88 12.52
C ASP A 8 -12.05 -2.96 11.07
N THR A 9 -11.47 -3.89 10.28
CA THR A 9 -12.03 -4.55 9.07
C THR A 9 -12.04 -3.86 7.69
N LEU A 10 -10.97 -3.19 7.29
CA LEU A 10 -10.59 -3.13 5.87
C LEU A 10 -9.27 -3.90 5.71
N SER A 11 -9.19 -4.84 4.76
CA SER A 11 -7.97 -5.65 4.49
C SER A 11 -6.71 -4.81 4.70
N GLY A 12 -5.96 -5.14 5.76
CA GLY A 12 -5.11 -4.20 6.50
C GLY A 12 -4.11 -3.45 5.63
N VAL A 13 -4.43 -2.19 5.35
CA VAL A 13 -3.47 -1.19 4.88
C VAL A 13 -3.08 -0.36 6.09
N GLU A 14 -1.78 -0.38 6.42
CA GLU A 14 -1.21 0.45 7.48
C GLU A 14 -0.39 1.56 6.84
N VAL A 15 -0.56 2.79 7.34
CA VAL A 15 0.29 3.93 6.99
C VAL A 15 0.96 4.48 8.25
N HIS A 16 2.26 4.73 8.18
CA HIS A 16 3.00 5.40 9.25
C HIS A 16 3.99 6.40 8.67
N PHE A 17 4.29 7.45 9.42
CA PHE A 17 5.34 8.40 9.03
C PHE A 17 6.70 7.89 9.50
N SER A 18 7.64 7.75 8.56
CA SER A 18 9.01 7.35 8.82
C SER A 18 9.88 8.60 8.91
N LEU A 19 10.35 8.91 10.12
CA LEU A 19 11.30 9.98 10.37
C LEU A 19 12.61 9.88 9.55
N PRO A 20 13.27 8.70 9.43
CA PRO A 20 14.52 8.62 8.65
C PRO A 20 14.31 8.81 7.14
N ASP A 21 13.14 8.45 6.61
CA ASP A 21 12.80 8.63 5.19
C ASP A 21 12.11 9.99 4.92
N ALA A 22 11.75 10.71 5.99
CA ALA A 22 10.91 11.90 5.96
C ALA A 22 9.63 11.73 5.10
N ALA A 23 9.03 10.54 5.16
CA ALA A 23 7.92 10.16 4.28
C ALA A 23 6.87 9.28 4.97
N TYR A 24 5.65 9.32 4.46
CA TYR A 24 4.58 8.40 4.80
C TYR A 24 4.78 7.09 4.05
N ILE A 25 4.80 5.99 4.80
CA ILE A 25 5.00 4.64 4.30
C ILE A 25 3.69 3.89 4.46
N ALA A 26 3.06 3.54 3.34
CA ALA A 26 1.89 2.69 3.28
C ALA A 26 2.31 1.25 2.92
N ARG A 27 1.80 0.28 3.68
CA ARG A 27 2.04 -1.16 3.47
C ARG A 27 0.77 -1.97 3.66
N SER A 28 0.68 -3.12 3.02
CA SER A 28 -0.42 -4.06 3.23
C SER A 28 0.05 -5.33 3.90
N ASP A 29 -0.66 -5.78 4.93
CA ASP A 29 -0.37 -7.07 5.59
C ASP A 29 -0.63 -8.27 4.65
N ARG A 30 -1.59 -8.10 3.73
CA ARG A 30 -1.95 -9.11 2.73
C ARG A 30 -0.94 -9.22 1.59
N TYR A 31 -0.19 -8.16 1.33
CA TYR A 31 0.83 -8.08 0.28
C TYR A 31 2.13 -7.54 0.88
N PRO A 32 2.88 -8.35 1.64
CA PRO A 32 4.07 -7.88 2.36
C PRO A 32 5.19 -7.37 1.43
N GLY A 33 5.12 -7.70 0.14
CA GLY A 33 6.05 -7.19 -0.88
C GLY A 33 5.65 -5.84 -1.49
N LEU A 34 4.45 -5.33 -1.21
CA LEU A 34 3.96 -4.06 -1.74
C LEU A 34 4.05 -2.97 -0.68
N VAL A 35 4.87 -1.96 -0.97
CA VAL A 35 5.09 -0.79 -0.13
C VAL A 35 5.06 0.43 -1.03
N CYS A 36 4.33 1.47 -0.61
CA CYS A 36 4.35 2.76 -1.27
C CYS A 36 4.81 3.84 -0.28
N ARG A 37 5.59 4.81 -0.77
CA ARG A 37 6.09 5.92 0.03
C ARG A 37 5.72 7.24 -0.60
N ASN A 38 5.36 8.21 0.23
CA ASN A 38 5.06 9.56 -0.19
C ASN A 38 5.50 10.58 0.86
N GLU A 39 6.33 11.55 0.47
CA GLU A 39 6.87 12.57 1.36
C GLU A 39 5.84 13.66 1.74
N TRP A 40 4.76 13.81 0.97
CA TRP A 40 3.82 14.91 1.11
C TRP A 40 2.55 14.54 1.88
N SER A 41 2.02 13.32 1.70
CA SER A 41 0.72 12.94 2.27
C SER A 41 0.58 11.44 2.54
N SER A 42 -0.04 11.10 3.68
CA SER A 42 -0.44 9.73 4.01
C SER A 42 -1.48 9.19 3.04
N LEU A 43 -2.40 10.04 2.53
CA LEU A 43 -3.39 9.64 1.55
C LEU A 43 -2.72 9.22 0.25
N ALA A 44 -1.77 10.01 -0.24
CA ALA A 44 -1.05 9.72 -1.48
C ALA A 44 -0.21 8.44 -1.37
N ALA A 45 0.33 8.14 -0.17
CA ALA A 45 0.98 6.85 0.09
C ALA A 45 -0.02 5.68 0.00
N ILE A 46 -1.23 5.83 0.56
CA ILE A 46 -2.28 4.80 0.50
C ILE A 46 -2.76 4.61 -0.95
N GLU A 47 -3.07 5.69 -1.67
CA GLU A 47 -3.53 5.63 -3.06
C GLU A 47 -2.51 4.91 -3.94
N GLY A 48 -1.23 5.26 -3.83
CA GLY A 48 -0.17 4.57 -4.58
C GLY A 48 -0.01 3.10 -4.19
N LEU A 49 -0.27 2.73 -2.92
CA LEU A 49 -0.29 1.33 -2.51
C LEU A 49 -1.48 0.57 -3.14
N LEU A 50 -2.65 1.19 -3.23
CA LEU A 50 -3.82 0.58 -3.87
C LEU A 50 -3.59 0.36 -5.36
N GLU A 51 -2.94 1.29 -6.06
CA GLU A 51 -2.54 1.12 -7.46
C GLU A 51 -1.57 -0.05 -7.64
N LEU A 52 -0.61 -0.23 -6.73
CA LEU A 52 0.30 -1.38 -6.75
C LEU A 52 -0.44 -2.70 -6.52
N ILE A 53 -1.43 -2.72 -5.63
CA ILE A 53 -2.26 -3.90 -5.39
C ILE A 53 -3.10 -4.22 -6.63
N ASP A 54 -3.72 -3.22 -7.26
CA ASP A 54 -4.50 -3.41 -8.49
C ASP A 54 -3.63 -3.96 -9.63
N ALA A 55 -2.43 -3.38 -9.81
CA ALA A 55 -1.45 -3.85 -10.79
C ALA A 55 -0.98 -5.29 -10.50
N HIS A 56 -0.84 -5.66 -9.23
CA HIS A 56 -0.49 -7.03 -8.83
C HIS A 56 -1.62 -8.03 -9.12
N HIS A 57 -2.87 -7.57 -9.07
CA HIS A 57 -4.06 -8.39 -9.35
C HIS A 57 -4.34 -8.54 -10.82
N ARG A 58 -3.91 -7.61 -11.66
CA ARG A 58 -4.05 -7.72 -13.11
C ARG A 58 -3.06 -8.78 -13.61
N PRO A 59 -3.52 -9.98 -14.00
CA PRO A 59 -2.64 -10.92 -14.67
C PRO A 59 -2.18 -10.30 -15.99
N ASP A 60 -0.89 -10.47 -16.27
CA ASP A 60 -0.28 -10.03 -17.51
C ASP A 60 -1.06 -10.60 -18.72
N PRO A 61 -1.59 -9.76 -19.63
CA PRO A 61 -2.33 -10.24 -20.79
C PRO A 61 -1.47 -10.99 -21.82
N ALA A 62 -0.12 -10.94 -21.70
CA ALA A 62 0.80 -11.70 -22.54
C ALA A 62 1.07 -13.13 -22.01
N ALA A 63 0.57 -13.49 -20.83
CA ALA A 63 0.57 -14.87 -20.33
C ALA A 63 -0.57 -15.73 -20.91
N ARG A 64 -1.29 -15.27 -21.94
CA ARG A 64 -2.20 -16.11 -22.73
C ARG A 64 -1.35 -16.91 -23.73
N PRO A 65 -1.19 -18.23 -23.59
CA PRO A 65 -0.65 -19.01 -24.70
C PRO A 65 -1.62 -18.84 -25.86
N ALA A 66 -1.13 -18.28 -26.96
CA ALA A 66 -1.86 -18.31 -28.22
C ALA A 66 -2.09 -19.79 -28.55
N ALA A 67 -3.37 -20.19 -28.56
CA ALA A 67 -3.83 -21.50 -28.99
C ALA A 67 -3.93 -21.56 -30.51
#